data_AF-A0A3N5T1Z3-F1
#
_entry.id   AF-A0A3N5T1Z3-F1
#
_cell.length_a   1.000
_cell.length_b   1.000
_cell.length_c   1.000
_cell.angle_alpha   90.00
_cell.angle_beta   90.00
_cell.angle_gamma   90.00
#
_symmetry.space_group_name_H-M   'P 1'
#
loop_
_entity.id
_entity.type
_entity.pdbx_description
1 polymer ?
#
loop_
_entity_poly.entity_id
_entity_poly.type
_entity_poly.pdbx_seq_one_letter_code
_entity_poly.pdbx_strand_id
1 'polypeptide(L)'
;MFLTFPIMVVRVNTIYKKVEWRWENMLLVGLGSFCLSFVWRYFMGRKESGRKNHQAAETEGRPSLKQRIMNDRRIYIPVLAAVSVFAAAYPFIFSLYQTNIMINALIYIMLGLGINIVVGLAGLLDLGYVAFYAVGAYSYALLNHHFGLNFWLALPVGALLGTIFGILLGYPVLRLRGDYLAIVTLGFGEIIRLVLENWNAFSFGPSGIANIPRPGLFGIKMSLGQSSIFIYFLMIALVIFTIFVVNRLKDSRIGRAWIALREDEVACQAMGIDRTKT
;
A
#
# COMPACT_ATOMS: atom_id res chain seq x y z
N MET A 1 -21.54 2.75 -32.03
CA MET A 1 -21.53 3.62 -33.22
C MET A 1 -22.68 4.63 -33.21
N PHE A 2 -23.93 4.22 -33.01
CA PHE A 2 -25.07 5.15 -33.01
C PHE A 2 -25.02 6.16 -31.86
N LEU A 3 -24.67 5.71 -30.64
CA LEU A 3 -24.53 6.57 -29.46
C LEU A 3 -23.41 7.62 -29.57
N THR A 4 -22.36 7.35 -30.36
CA THR A 4 -21.21 8.25 -30.55
C THR A 4 -21.39 9.21 -31.73
N PHE A 5 -22.49 9.08 -32.48
CA PHE A 5 -22.74 9.83 -33.71
C PHE A 5 -22.74 11.36 -33.54
N PRO A 6 -23.47 11.94 -32.55
CA PRO A 6 -23.55 13.40 -32.43
C PRO A 6 -22.21 14.05 -32.09
N ILE A 7 -21.34 13.31 -31.40
CA ILE A 7 -20.05 13.81 -30.89
C ILE A 7 -18.96 13.70 -31.95
N MET A 8 -18.95 12.61 -32.73
CA MET A 8 -17.85 12.30 -33.65
C MET A 8 -18.07 12.83 -35.07
N VAL A 9 -19.33 12.96 -35.51
CA VAL A 9 -19.67 13.29 -36.90
C VAL A 9 -20.03 14.77 -37.05
N VAL A 10 -20.66 15.38 -36.05
CA VAL A 10 -21.13 16.76 -36.13
C VAL A 10 -20.17 17.68 -35.39
N ARG A 11 -19.51 18.59 -36.12
CA ARG A 11 -18.71 19.67 -35.51
C ARG A 11 -19.31 21.01 -35.90
N VAL A 12 -19.76 21.77 -34.90
CA VAL A 12 -20.26 23.12 -35.12
C VAL A 12 -19.09 24.09 -35.06
N ASN A 13 -18.79 24.75 -36.18
CA ASN A 13 -17.76 25.78 -36.24
C ASN A 13 -18.41 27.14 -35.95
N THR A 14 -18.24 27.62 -34.72
CA THR A 14 -18.89 28.84 -34.20
C THR A 14 -18.33 30.13 -34.82
N ILE A 15 -17.13 30.08 -35.41
CA ILE A 15 -16.47 31.24 -36.03
C ILE A 15 -17.07 31.53 -37.41
N TYR A 16 -17.30 30.48 -38.21
CA TYR A 16 -17.84 30.62 -39.58
C TYR A 16 -19.34 30.31 -39.68
N LYS A 17 -20.01 30.04 -38.54
CA LYS A 17 -21.43 29.66 -38.44
C LYS A 17 -21.83 28.53 -39.42
N LYS A 18 -20.96 27.53 -39.58
CA LYS A 18 -21.21 26.35 -40.44
C LYS A 18 -21.09 25.06 -39.65
N VAL A 19 -21.89 24.06 -40.04
CA VAL A 19 -21.81 22.70 -39.52
C VAL A 19 -20.90 21.89 -40.44
N GLU A 20 -19.78 21.43 -39.91
CA GLU A 20 -18.85 20.56 -40.60
C GLU A 20 -19.20 19.09 -40.31
N TRP A 21 -19.46 18.33 -41.38
CA TRP A 21 -19.80 16.91 -41.30
C TRP A 21 -18.56 16.05 -41.51
N ARG A 22 -18.17 15.29 -40.48
CA ARG A 22 -16.95 14.47 -40.45
C ARG A 22 -17.26 12.98 -40.54
N TRP A 23 -17.84 12.55 -41.66
CA TRP A 23 -18.29 11.16 -41.87
C TRP A 23 -17.16 10.11 -41.78
N GLU A 24 -15.92 10.50 -42.11
CA GLU A 24 -14.74 9.62 -42.03
C GLU A 24 -14.48 9.09 -40.61
N ASN A 25 -14.74 9.89 -39.58
CA ASN A 25 -14.57 9.47 -38.19
C ASN A 25 -15.49 8.30 -37.82
N MET A 26 -16.67 8.22 -38.43
CA MET A 26 -17.62 7.14 -38.17
C MET A 26 -17.11 5.82 -38.73
N LEU A 27 -16.52 5.84 -39.93
CA LEU A 27 -15.89 4.66 -40.53
C LEU A 27 -14.70 4.17 -39.71
N LEU A 28 -13.84 5.09 -39.25
CA LEU A 28 -12.69 4.77 -38.40
C LEU A 28 -13.09 4.12 -37.07
N VAL A 29 -14.14 4.62 -36.41
CA VAL A 29 -14.68 4.01 -35.17
C VAL A 29 -15.26 2.63 -35.43
N GLY A 30 -15.90 2.42 -36.57
CA GLY A 30 -16.43 1.13 -36.97
C GLY A 30 -15.34 0.08 -37.11
N LEU A 31 -14.33 0.40 -37.92
CA LEU A 31 -13.15 -0.45 -38.10
C LEU A 31 -12.40 -0.69 -36.78
N GLY A 32 -12.17 0.36 -35.99
CA GLY A 32 -11.48 0.25 -34.70
C GLY A 32 -12.23 -0.65 -33.71
N SER A 33 -13.55 -0.46 -33.57
CA SER A 33 -14.38 -1.30 -32.69
C SER A 33 -14.49 -2.74 -33.16
N PHE A 34 -14.48 -2.99 -34.47
CA PHE A 34 -14.46 -4.33 -35.05
C PHE A 34 -13.13 -5.05 -34.74
N CYS A 35 -11.99 -4.41 -34.99
CA CYS A 35 -10.68 -4.97 -34.66
C CYS A 35 -10.52 -5.22 -33.15
N LEU A 36 -10.94 -4.27 -32.31
CA LEU A 36 -10.96 -4.44 -30.86
C LEU A 36 -11.85 -5.61 -30.43
N SER A 37 -13.02 -5.79 -31.06
CA SER A 37 -13.89 -6.93 -30.79
C SER A 37 -13.21 -8.26 -31.13
N PHE A 38 -12.49 -8.32 -32.25
CA PHE A 38 -11.78 -9.53 -32.66
C PHE A 38 -10.65 -9.88 -31.68
N VAL A 39 -9.86 -8.89 -31.27
CA VAL A 39 -8.80 -9.05 -30.25
C VAL A 39 -9.40 -9.46 -28.91
N TRP A 40 -10.49 -8.83 -28.49
CA TRP A 40 -11.18 -9.15 -27.24
C TRP A 40 -11.71 -10.60 -27.24
N ARG A 41 -12.35 -11.02 -28.34
CA ARG A 41 -12.83 -12.40 -28.52
C ARG A 41 -11.68 -13.40 -28.54
N TYR A 42 -10.56 -13.07 -29.16
CA TYR A 42 -9.36 -13.91 -29.16
C TYR A 42 -8.81 -14.12 -27.74
N PHE A 43 -8.68 -13.04 -26.95
CA PHE A 43 -8.24 -13.14 -25.55
C PHE A 43 -9.25 -13.90 -24.67
N MET A 44 -10.55 -13.69 -24.87
CA MET A 44 -11.60 -14.42 -24.14
C MET A 44 -11.62 -15.91 -24.49
N GLY A 45 -11.45 -16.27 -25.77
CA GLY A 45 -11.32 -17.67 -26.19
C GLY A 45 -10.09 -18.36 -25.59
N ARG A 46 -8.98 -17.63 -25.44
CA ARG A 46 -7.80 -18.11 -24.71
C ARG A 46 -8.07 -18.30 -23.22
N LYS A 47 -8.83 -17.39 -22.60
CA LYS A 47 -9.23 -17.48 -21.19
C LYS A 47 -10.19 -18.64 -20.94
N GLU A 48 -11.14 -18.90 -21.84
CA GLU A 48 -12.07 -20.03 -21.75
C GLU A 48 -11.38 -21.37 -22.01
N SER A 49 -10.45 -21.43 -22.97
CA SER A 49 -9.62 -22.63 -23.21
C SER A 49 -8.68 -22.90 -22.03
N GLY A 50 -8.12 -21.84 -21.42
CA GLY A 50 -7.36 -21.95 -20.17
C GLY A 50 -8.22 -22.40 -18.99
N ARG A 51 -9.50 -21.98 -18.93
CA ARG A 51 -10.47 -22.38 -17.89
C ARG A 51 -10.93 -23.84 -18.05
N LYS A 52 -11.14 -24.31 -19.29
CA LYS A 52 -11.39 -25.74 -19.60
C LYS A 52 -10.18 -26.60 -19.24
N ASN A 53 -8.97 -26.16 -19.57
CA ASN A 53 -7.73 -26.85 -19.17
C ASN A 53 -7.52 -26.83 -17.65
N HIS A 54 -7.93 -25.77 -16.95
CA HIS A 54 -7.93 -25.72 -15.48
C HIS A 54 -8.94 -26.68 -14.86
N GLN A 55 -10.17 -26.78 -15.39
CA GLN A 55 -11.16 -27.76 -14.93
C GLN A 55 -10.74 -29.21 -15.20
N ALA A 56 -10.11 -29.48 -16.35
CA ALA A 56 -9.52 -30.78 -16.65
C ALA A 56 -8.32 -31.10 -15.72
N ALA A 57 -7.48 -30.11 -15.39
CA ALA A 57 -6.36 -30.26 -14.48
C ALA A 57 -6.77 -30.44 -13.00
N GLU A 58 -7.90 -29.84 -12.57
CA GLU A 58 -8.51 -30.08 -11.25
C GLU A 58 -9.08 -31.50 -11.13
N THR A 59 -9.63 -32.05 -12.22
CA THR A 59 -10.12 -33.44 -12.27
C THR A 59 -8.96 -34.45 -12.26
N GLU A 60 -7.79 -34.09 -12.81
CA GLU A 60 -6.57 -34.91 -12.80
C GLU A 60 -5.65 -34.68 -11.58
N GLY A 61 -6.02 -33.82 -10.62
CA GLY A 61 -5.21 -33.55 -9.42
C GLY A 61 -3.83 -32.92 -9.70
N ARG A 62 -3.63 -32.27 -10.86
CA ARG A 62 -2.36 -31.60 -11.16
C ARG A 62 -2.30 -30.28 -10.40
N PRO A 63 -1.35 -30.07 -9.46
CA PRO A 63 -1.27 -28.82 -8.73
C PRO A 63 -1.04 -27.66 -9.69
N SER A 64 -1.75 -26.54 -9.44
CA SER A 64 -1.62 -25.27 -10.15
C SER A 64 -0.14 -24.85 -10.23
N LEU A 65 0.28 -24.19 -11.31
CA LEU A 65 1.64 -23.66 -11.47
C LEU A 65 2.11 -22.87 -10.23
N LYS A 66 1.21 -22.11 -9.60
CA LYS A 66 1.48 -21.40 -8.34
C LYS A 66 1.70 -22.36 -7.16
N GLN A 67 0.91 -23.41 -7.05
CA GLN A 67 1.05 -24.44 -6.00
C GLN A 67 2.31 -25.29 -6.19
N ARG A 68 2.71 -25.59 -7.42
CA ARG A 68 3.98 -26.30 -7.70
C ARG A 68 5.20 -25.46 -7.31
N ILE A 69 5.24 -24.20 -7.71
CA ILE A 69 6.36 -23.29 -7.38
C ILE A 69 6.47 -23.08 -5.87
N MET A 70 5.35 -23.04 -5.14
CA MET A 70 5.33 -22.78 -3.69
C MET A 70 5.54 -24.04 -2.83
N ASN A 71 5.13 -25.23 -3.30
CA ASN A 71 5.32 -26.49 -2.55
C ASN A 71 6.65 -27.18 -2.84
N ASP A 72 7.24 -27.03 -4.03
CA ASP A 72 8.52 -27.67 -4.32
C ASP A 72 9.68 -26.90 -3.69
N ARG A 73 10.29 -27.50 -2.65
CA ARG A 73 11.47 -26.97 -1.97
C ARG A 73 12.64 -26.65 -2.89
N ARG A 74 12.75 -27.38 -3.99
CA ARG A 74 13.79 -27.19 -5.00
C ARG A 74 13.54 -25.99 -5.91
N ILE A 75 12.32 -25.47 -5.98
CA ILE A 75 11.96 -24.32 -6.84
C ILE A 75 11.79 -23.05 -6.00
N TYR A 76 11.16 -23.13 -4.81
CA TYR A 76 10.97 -21.92 -4.00
C TYR A 76 12.30 -21.32 -3.51
N ILE A 77 13.27 -22.15 -3.10
CA ILE A 77 14.56 -21.67 -2.59
C ILE A 77 15.33 -20.87 -3.65
N PRO A 78 15.56 -21.38 -4.87
CA PRO A 78 16.29 -20.61 -5.88
C PRO A 78 15.52 -19.39 -6.37
N VAL A 79 14.18 -19.44 -6.42
CA VAL A 79 13.37 -18.26 -6.78
C VAL A 79 13.50 -17.18 -5.71
N LEU A 80 13.39 -17.55 -4.43
CA LEU A 80 13.58 -16.61 -3.32
C LEU A 80 15.00 -16.03 -3.34
N ALA A 81 16.02 -16.88 -3.53
CA ALA A 81 17.41 -16.44 -3.63
C ALA A 81 17.61 -15.49 -4.81
N ALA A 82 17.05 -15.77 -5.98
CA ALA A 82 17.13 -14.90 -7.15
C ALA A 82 16.49 -13.53 -6.89
N VAL A 83 15.32 -13.50 -6.23
CA VAL A 83 14.65 -12.25 -5.84
C VAL A 83 15.49 -11.48 -4.82
N SER A 84 16.05 -12.14 -3.80
CA SER A 84 16.90 -11.51 -2.80
C SER A 84 18.20 -10.95 -3.41
N VAL A 85 18.83 -11.69 -4.32
CA VAL A 85 20.03 -11.23 -5.04
C VAL A 85 19.68 -10.02 -5.92
N PHE A 86 18.56 -10.06 -6.64
CA PHE A 86 18.11 -8.92 -7.43
C PHE A 86 17.85 -7.69 -6.56
N ALA A 87 17.16 -7.85 -5.43
CA ALA A 87 16.93 -6.76 -4.48
C ALA A 87 18.26 -6.19 -3.93
N ALA A 88 19.22 -7.04 -3.59
CA ALA A 88 20.53 -6.60 -3.11
C ALA A 88 21.36 -5.88 -4.18
N ALA A 89 21.25 -6.31 -5.44
CA ALA A 89 21.97 -5.72 -6.57
C ALA A 89 21.31 -4.44 -7.11
N TYR A 90 20.00 -4.25 -6.86
CA TYR A 90 19.20 -3.15 -7.39
C TYR A 90 19.86 -1.75 -7.28
N PRO A 91 20.31 -1.29 -6.10
CA PRO A 91 20.82 0.07 -5.97
C PRO A 91 22.18 0.29 -6.65
N PHE A 92 22.86 -0.79 -7.06
CA PHE A 92 24.14 -0.72 -7.78
C PHE A 92 23.96 -0.75 -9.30
N ILE A 93 22.85 -1.31 -9.78
CA ILE A 93 22.53 -1.40 -11.21
C ILE A 93 21.77 -0.15 -11.67
N PHE A 94 20.88 0.37 -10.82
CA PHE A 94 19.98 1.45 -11.16
C PHE A 94 20.45 2.82 -10.67
N SER A 95 19.93 3.87 -11.32
CA SER A 95 20.24 5.26 -10.98
C SER A 95 19.73 5.65 -9.58
N LEU A 96 20.33 6.70 -9.01
CA LEU A 96 19.90 7.28 -7.72
C LEU A 96 18.40 7.60 -7.69
N TYR A 97 17.84 8.12 -8.79
CA TYR A 97 16.42 8.44 -8.91
C TYR A 97 15.54 7.19 -8.74
N GLN A 98 15.85 6.11 -9.45
CA GLN A 98 15.12 4.84 -9.36
C GLN A 98 15.25 4.19 -7.99
N THR A 99 16.40 4.34 -7.33
CA THR A 99 16.60 3.89 -5.94
C THR A 99 15.73 4.66 -4.96
N ASN A 100 15.57 5.98 -5.11
CA ASN A 100 14.66 6.77 -4.27
C ASN A 100 13.19 6.42 -4.50
N ILE A 101 12.77 6.17 -5.74
CA ILE A 101 11.42 5.66 -6.03
C ILE A 101 11.21 4.31 -5.31
N MET A 102 12.20 3.42 -5.37
CA MET A 102 12.10 2.12 -4.72
C MET A 102 12.07 2.25 -3.20
N ILE A 103 12.81 3.19 -2.60
CA ILE A 103 12.71 3.52 -1.16
C ILE A 103 11.27 3.93 -0.81
N ASN A 104 10.65 4.81 -1.59
CA ASN A 104 9.25 5.19 -1.37
C ASN A 104 8.30 4.01 -1.52
N ALA A 105 8.53 3.13 -2.50
CA ALA A 105 7.76 1.91 -2.64
C ALA A 105 7.90 0.99 -1.41
N LEU A 106 9.10 0.84 -0.84
CA LEU A 106 9.33 0.08 0.39
C LEU A 106 8.61 0.71 1.59
N ILE A 107 8.57 2.04 1.70
CA ILE A 107 7.75 2.75 2.71
C ILE A 107 6.28 2.36 2.56
N TYR A 108 5.73 2.45 1.35
CA TYR A 108 4.33 2.08 1.09
C TYR A 108 4.04 0.60 1.31
N ILE A 109 5.01 -0.30 1.09
CA ILE A 109 4.87 -1.72 1.45
C ILE A 109 4.73 -1.86 2.97
N MET A 110 5.56 -1.18 3.78
CA MET A 110 5.40 -1.23 5.24
C MET A 110 4.07 -0.66 5.70
N LEU A 111 3.63 0.45 5.12
CA LEU A 111 2.32 1.04 5.40
C LEU A 111 1.19 0.07 5.02
N GLY A 112 1.31 -0.59 3.86
CA GLY A 112 0.40 -1.64 3.41
C GLY A 112 0.33 -2.83 4.36
N LEU A 113 1.48 -3.28 4.87
CA LEU A 113 1.54 -4.34 5.88
C LEU A 113 0.89 -3.90 7.20
N GLY A 114 1.07 -2.65 7.61
CA GLY A 114 0.47 -2.11 8.82
C GLY A 114 -1.05 -2.01 8.74
N ILE A 115 -1.60 -1.43 7.66
CA ILE A 115 -3.06 -1.38 7.47
C ILE A 115 -3.66 -2.78 7.30
N ASN A 116 -2.91 -3.74 6.73
CA ASN A 116 -3.34 -5.13 6.62
C ASN A 116 -3.49 -5.83 7.97
N ILE A 117 -2.88 -5.33 9.05
CA ILE A 117 -3.16 -5.86 10.40
C ILE A 117 -4.62 -5.55 10.78
N VAL A 118 -5.07 -4.32 10.55
CA VAL A 118 -6.42 -3.87 10.96
C VAL A 118 -7.49 -4.37 10.00
N VAL A 119 -7.33 -4.07 8.71
CA VAL A 119 -8.31 -4.43 7.67
C VAL A 119 -8.21 -5.91 7.32
N GLY A 120 -6.98 -6.43 7.24
CA GLY A 120 -6.74 -7.80 6.80
C GLY A 120 -6.95 -8.83 7.92
N LEU A 121 -6.45 -8.63 9.14
CA LEU A 121 -6.62 -9.62 10.21
C LEU A 121 -7.92 -9.42 10.99
N ALA A 122 -8.19 -8.21 11.47
CA ALA A 122 -9.37 -7.93 12.28
C ALA A 122 -10.64 -7.64 11.46
N GLY A 123 -10.51 -7.34 10.16
CA GLY A 123 -11.65 -7.01 9.28
C GLY A 123 -12.33 -5.69 9.59
N LEU A 124 -11.62 -4.80 10.29
CA LEU A 124 -12.14 -3.49 10.66
C LEU A 124 -11.83 -2.48 9.55
N LEU A 125 -12.79 -1.59 9.27
CA LEU A 125 -12.59 -0.56 8.27
C LEU A 125 -11.85 0.64 8.89
N ASP A 126 -10.59 0.83 8.49
CA ASP A 126 -9.72 1.93 8.93
C ASP A 126 -9.38 2.84 7.76
N LEU A 127 -9.99 4.04 7.74
CA LEU A 127 -9.71 5.08 6.75
C LEU A 127 -8.72 6.12 7.28
N GLY A 128 -8.42 6.08 8.58
CA GLY A 128 -7.57 7.03 9.29
C GLY A 128 -6.11 6.62 9.37
N TYR A 129 -5.73 5.46 8.83
CA TYR A 129 -4.40 4.88 8.97
C TYR A 129 -3.25 5.86 8.66
N VAL A 130 -3.44 6.73 7.65
CA VAL A 130 -2.44 7.73 7.23
C VAL A 130 -2.10 8.73 8.34
N ALA A 131 -2.99 8.99 9.30
CA ALA A 131 -2.69 9.86 10.42
C ALA A 131 -1.66 9.25 11.39
N PHE A 132 -1.64 7.94 11.60
CA PHE A 132 -0.59 7.30 12.40
C PHE A 132 0.78 7.43 11.73
N TYR A 133 0.81 7.31 10.39
CA TYR A 133 2.00 7.59 9.59
C TYR A 133 2.46 9.04 9.75
N ALA A 134 1.53 10.00 9.67
CA ALA A 134 1.83 11.42 9.83
C ALA A 134 2.37 11.75 11.24
N VAL A 135 1.73 11.24 12.29
CA VAL A 135 2.18 11.45 13.68
C VAL A 135 3.60 10.91 13.89
N GLY A 136 3.92 9.72 13.38
CA GLY A 136 5.27 9.16 13.49
C GLY A 136 6.31 9.99 12.72
N ALA A 137 6.00 10.38 11.48
CA ALA A 137 6.88 11.18 10.63
C ALA A 137 7.15 12.58 11.22
N TYR A 138 6.11 13.28 11.68
CA TYR A 138 6.24 14.58 12.33
C TYR A 138 6.92 14.50 13.69
N SER A 139 6.68 13.44 14.47
CA SER A 139 7.42 13.21 15.72
C SER A 139 8.92 13.11 15.46
N TYR A 140 9.32 12.30 14.46
CA TYR A 140 10.72 12.22 14.04
C TYR A 140 11.28 13.57 13.58
N ALA A 141 10.54 14.28 12.73
CA ALA A 141 10.97 15.55 12.16
C ALA A 141 11.14 16.65 13.22
N LEU A 142 10.18 16.79 14.14
CA LEU A 142 10.23 17.78 15.22
C LEU A 142 11.32 17.49 16.24
N LEU A 143 11.53 16.22 16.59
CA LEU A 143 12.61 15.81 17.48
C LEU A 143 13.98 16.13 16.89
N ASN A 144 14.15 15.92 15.59
CA ASN A 144 15.37 16.30 14.91
C ASN A 144 15.53 17.83 14.81
N HIS A 145 14.46 18.56 14.47
CA HIS A 145 14.51 20.01 14.27
C HIS A 145 14.79 20.79 15.57
N HIS A 146 14.09 20.47 16.67
CA HIS A 146 14.22 21.22 17.92
C HIS A 146 15.35 20.73 18.83
N PHE A 147 15.57 19.41 18.89
CA PHE A 147 16.53 18.82 19.83
C PHE A 147 17.81 18.31 19.15
N GLY A 148 17.89 18.36 17.82
CA GLY A 148 19.06 17.88 17.08
C GLY A 148 19.29 16.37 17.23
N LEU A 149 18.27 15.60 17.61
CA LEU A 149 18.42 14.18 17.86
C LEU A 149 18.84 13.44 16.59
N ASN A 150 19.82 12.54 16.73
CA ASN A 150 20.30 11.73 15.62
C ASN A 150 19.21 10.74 15.14
N PHE A 151 19.38 10.23 13.92
CA PHE A 151 18.44 9.29 13.30
C PHE A 151 18.11 8.10 14.22
N TRP A 152 19.13 7.51 14.86
CA TRP A 152 18.99 6.29 15.65
C TRP A 152 18.25 6.47 16.97
N LEU A 153 18.28 7.67 17.56
CA LEU A 153 17.50 8.01 18.75
C LEU A 153 16.11 8.50 18.38
N ALA A 154 16.00 9.30 17.32
CA ALA A 154 14.73 9.84 16.87
C ALA A 154 13.79 8.73 16.34
N LEU A 155 14.32 7.65 15.77
CA LEU A 155 13.51 6.55 15.23
C LEU A 155 12.74 5.77 16.33
N PRO A 156 13.37 5.24 17.40
CA PRO A 156 12.65 4.58 18.48
C PRO A 156 11.73 5.53 19.26
N VAL A 157 12.16 6.78 19.50
CA VAL A 157 11.33 7.75 20.21
C VAL A 157 10.10 8.13 19.38
N GLY A 158 10.27 8.33 18.07
CA GLY A 158 9.17 8.56 17.14
C GLY A 158 8.21 7.37 17.07
N ALA A 159 8.72 6.14 17.06
CA ALA A 159 7.90 4.94 17.11
C ALA A 159 7.12 4.82 18.44
N LEU A 160 7.75 5.17 19.56
CA LEU A 160 7.13 5.16 20.89
C LEU A 160 6.02 6.23 20.97
N LEU A 161 6.28 7.45 20.50
CA LEU A 161 5.26 8.50 20.42
C LEU A 161 4.10 8.08 19.51
N GLY A 162 4.40 7.53 18.32
CA GLY A 162 3.37 6.99 17.44
C GLY A 162 2.55 5.89 18.10
N THR A 163 3.17 5.03 18.90
CA THR A 163 2.48 3.98 19.67
C THR A 163 1.58 4.59 20.76
N ILE A 164 2.07 5.61 21.48
CA ILE A 164 1.27 6.31 22.50
C ILE A 164 0.03 6.94 21.88
N PHE A 165 0.19 7.68 20.79
CA PHE A 165 -0.95 8.26 20.06
C PHE A 165 -1.88 7.17 19.52
N GLY A 166 -1.30 6.07 19.00
CA GLY A 166 -2.03 4.88 18.57
C GLY A 166 -2.90 4.28 19.67
N ILE A 167 -2.37 4.13 20.89
CA ILE A 167 -3.12 3.60 22.05
C ILE A 167 -4.18 4.60 22.51
N LEU A 168 -3.83 5.89 22.60
CA LEU A 168 -4.73 6.94 23.05
C LEU A 168 -6.00 7.00 22.19
N LEU A 169 -5.83 6.79 20.88
CA LEU A 169 -6.92 6.81 19.91
C LEU A 169 -7.56 5.44 19.73
N GLY A 170 -6.77 4.37 19.75
CA GLY A 170 -7.26 3.00 19.64
C GLY A 170 -8.22 2.66 20.78
N TYR A 171 -7.93 3.11 22.00
CA TYR A 171 -8.76 2.80 23.17
C TYR A 171 -10.25 3.21 23.04
N PRO A 172 -10.61 4.46 22.67
CA PRO A 172 -12.00 4.82 22.41
C PRO A 172 -12.57 4.17 21.15
N VAL A 173 -11.74 3.98 20.13
CA VAL A 173 -12.09 3.40 18.82
C VAL A 173 -12.51 1.93 18.94
N LEU A 174 -11.89 1.15 19.84
CA LEU A 174 -12.24 -0.26 20.11
C LEU A 174 -13.70 -0.45 20.58
N ARG A 175 -14.37 0.62 21.02
CA ARG A 175 -15.79 0.57 21.44
C ARG A 175 -16.77 0.76 20.27
N LEU A 176 -16.28 1.12 19.09
CA LEU A 176 -17.08 1.43 17.89
C LEU A 176 -16.93 0.35 16.83
N ARG A 177 -17.95 0.20 15.97
CA ARG A 177 -18.01 -0.89 14.99
C ARG A 177 -18.66 -0.49 13.69
N GLY A 178 -18.36 -1.26 12.65
CA GLY A 178 -18.90 -1.07 11.31
C GLY A 178 -18.66 0.36 10.84
N ASP A 179 -19.73 1.01 10.41
CA ASP A 179 -19.67 2.37 9.85
C ASP A 179 -19.24 3.42 10.87
N TYR A 180 -19.55 3.25 12.16
CA TYR A 180 -19.10 4.19 13.19
C TYR A 180 -17.57 4.19 13.35
N LEU A 181 -16.95 3.02 13.22
CA LEU A 181 -15.50 2.89 13.28
C LEU A 181 -14.84 3.62 12.10
N ALA A 182 -15.41 3.44 10.90
CA ALA A 182 -14.97 4.09 9.69
C ALA A 182 -15.05 5.63 9.78
N ILE A 183 -16.18 6.15 10.27
CA ILE A 183 -16.41 7.59 10.41
C ILE A 183 -15.40 8.19 11.39
N VAL A 184 -15.15 7.54 12.53
CA VAL A 184 -14.22 8.06 13.53
C VAL A 184 -12.77 8.00 13.06
N THR A 185 -12.35 6.92 12.39
CA THR A 185 -10.99 6.84 11.83
C THR A 185 -10.77 7.90 10.75
N LEU A 186 -11.73 8.11 9.84
CA LEU A 186 -11.67 9.21 8.86
C LEU A 186 -11.60 10.57 9.56
N GLY A 187 -12.47 10.82 10.53
CA GLY A 187 -12.49 12.08 11.28
C GLY A 187 -11.16 12.35 11.98
N PHE A 188 -10.54 11.33 12.58
CA PHE A 188 -9.21 11.44 13.16
C PHE A 188 -8.15 11.76 12.09
N GLY A 189 -8.19 11.05 10.96
CA GLY A 189 -7.36 11.32 9.79
C GLY A 189 -7.39 12.80 9.37
N GLU A 190 -8.60 13.33 9.28
CA GLU A 190 -8.88 14.71 8.92
C GLU A 190 -8.39 15.70 9.97
N ILE A 191 -8.63 15.43 11.26
CA ILE A 191 -8.16 16.29 12.35
C ILE A 191 -6.64 16.42 12.33
N ILE A 192 -5.91 15.31 12.16
CA ILE A 192 -4.45 15.36 12.06
C ILE A 192 -4.00 16.15 10.84
N ARG A 193 -4.63 15.95 9.68
CA ARG A 193 -4.31 16.75 8.49
C ARG A 193 -4.53 18.24 8.74
N LEU A 194 -5.69 18.62 9.29
CA LEU A 194 -6.01 20.01 9.59
C LEU A 194 -5.04 20.62 10.60
N VAL A 195 -4.67 19.89 11.65
CA VAL A 195 -3.67 20.34 12.63
C VAL A 195 -2.33 20.58 11.96
N LEU A 196 -1.87 19.64 11.13
CA LEU A 196 -0.57 19.76 10.45
C LEU A 196 -0.56 20.84 9.38
N GLU A 197 -1.68 21.12 8.71
CA GLU A 197 -1.75 22.16 7.67
C GLU A 197 -2.00 23.56 8.24
N ASN A 198 -2.75 23.69 9.33
CA ASN A 198 -3.16 25.01 9.85
C ASN A 198 -2.29 25.50 11.03
N TRP A 199 -1.72 24.59 11.83
CA TRP A 199 -0.92 24.98 13.01
C TRP A 199 0.55 25.26 12.63
N ASN A 200 0.76 26.36 11.91
CA ASN A 200 2.09 26.74 11.39
C ASN A 200 3.19 26.79 12.47
N ALA A 201 2.88 27.28 13.68
CA ALA A 201 3.86 27.38 14.76
C ALA A 201 4.38 26.01 15.24
N PHE A 202 3.63 24.94 15.02
CA PHE A 202 4.00 23.59 15.42
C PHE A 202 4.52 22.76 14.25
N SER A 203 3.80 22.72 13.13
CA SER A 203 4.07 21.80 12.01
C SER A 203 4.76 22.46 10.80
N PHE A 204 4.94 23.78 10.82
CA PHE A 204 5.34 24.57 9.64
C PHE A 204 4.34 24.50 8.47
N GLY A 205 3.09 24.08 8.76
CA GLY A 205 1.99 24.09 7.81
C GLY A 205 2.23 23.20 6.59
N PRO A 206 1.71 23.59 5.41
CA PRO A 206 1.86 22.81 4.18
C PRO A 206 3.30 22.70 3.67
N SER A 207 4.21 23.57 4.12
CA SER A 207 5.62 23.51 3.75
C SER A 207 6.35 22.34 4.42
N GLY A 208 5.84 21.89 5.57
CA GLY A 208 6.47 20.85 6.39
C GLY A 208 7.87 21.23 6.88
N ILE A 209 8.59 20.24 7.38
CA ILE A 209 9.94 20.40 7.94
C ILE A 209 10.97 19.93 6.91
N ALA A 210 11.72 20.87 6.34
CA ALA A 210 12.77 20.60 5.37
C ALA A 210 14.15 20.37 6.02
N ASN A 211 15.12 19.91 5.22
CA ASN A 211 16.53 19.75 5.61
C ASN A 211 16.79 18.79 6.78
N ILE A 212 15.95 17.76 6.93
CA ILE A 212 16.21 16.70 7.91
C ILE A 212 17.43 15.88 7.45
N PRO A 213 18.46 15.72 8.29
CA PRO A 213 19.65 14.94 7.94
C PRO A 213 19.28 13.52 7.56
N ARG A 214 19.91 13.03 6.49
CA ARG A 214 19.73 11.64 6.06
C ARG A 214 20.30 10.67 7.10
N PRO A 215 19.71 9.47 7.25
CA PRO A 215 20.25 8.42 8.11
C PRO A 215 21.71 8.13 7.76
N GLY A 216 22.58 8.21 8.77
CA GLY A 216 24.01 7.92 8.66
C GLY A 216 24.44 6.86 9.67
N LEU A 217 25.49 6.10 9.34
CA LEU A 217 26.16 5.20 10.27
C LEU A 217 27.02 6.01 11.23
N PHE A 218 26.52 6.27 12.44
CA PHE A 218 27.25 6.82 13.59
C PHE A 218 28.38 7.82 13.27
N GLY A 219 28.05 8.95 12.63
CA GLY A 219 29.01 10.03 12.38
C GLY A 219 29.89 9.89 11.12
N ILE A 220 29.76 8.80 10.36
CA ILE A 220 30.45 8.66 9.06
C ILE A 220 29.75 9.56 8.03
N LYS A 221 30.50 10.52 7.49
CA LYS A 221 30.05 11.37 6.39
C LYS A 221 29.99 10.54 5.10
N MET A 222 28.78 10.23 4.65
CA MET A 222 28.55 9.51 3.39
C MET A 222 28.24 10.48 2.26
N SER A 223 28.69 10.14 1.05
CA SER A 223 28.24 10.83 -0.17
C SER A 223 26.73 10.61 -0.39
N LEU A 224 26.09 11.50 -1.16
CA LEU A 224 24.66 11.44 -1.46
C LEU A 224 24.22 10.06 -1.99
N GLY A 225 25.03 9.47 -2.88
CA GLY A 225 24.79 8.13 -3.43
C GLY A 225 24.88 7.04 -2.37
N GLN A 226 25.94 7.05 -1.55
CA GLN A 226 26.15 6.08 -0.47
C GLN A 226 25.03 6.14 0.57
N SER A 227 24.58 7.35 0.94
CA SER A 227 23.48 7.53 1.88
C SER A 227 22.17 6.96 1.34
N SER A 228 21.86 7.16 0.06
CA SER A 228 20.66 6.55 -0.55
C SER A 228 20.74 5.03 -0.63
N ILE A 229 21.91 4.46 -0.93
CA ILE A 229 22.13 3.00 -0.89
C ILE A 229 21.93 2.48 0.54
N PHE A 230 22.46 3.18 1.54
CA PHE A 230 22.29 2.82 2.95
C PHE A 230 20.82 2.84 3.38
N ILE A 231 20.08 3.90 3.05
CA ILE A 231 18.64 4.01 3.34
C ILE A 231 17.88 2.86 2.65
N TYR A 232 18.23 2.52 1.42
CA TYR A 232 17.60 1.40 0.70
C TYR A 232 17.74 0.07 1.45
N PHE A 233 18.95 -0.27 1.88
CA PHE A 233 19.18 -1.50 2.67
C PHE A 233 18.52 -1.45 4.05
N LEU A 234 18.53 -0.29 4.69
CA LEU A 234 17.83 -0.08 5.96
C LEU A 234 16.32 -0.31 5.81
N MET A 235 15.73 0.20 4.72
CA MET A 235 14.32 0.01 4.41
C MET A 235 13.98 -1.45 4.11
N ILE A 236 14.84 -2.18 3.39
CA ILE A 236 14.67 -3.63 3.22
C ILE A 236 14.70 -4.34 4.57
N ALA A 237 15.68 -4.02 5.43
CA ALA A 237 15.79 -4.62 6.75
C ALA A 237 14.54 -4.35 7.60
N LEU A 238 14.01 -3.12 7.57
CA LEU A 238 12.77 -2.75 8.25
C LEU A 238 11.56 -3.48 7.66
N VAL A 239 11.43 -3.61 6.34
CA VAL A 239 10.35 -4.38 5.70
C VAL A 239 10.39 -5.84 6.14
N ILE A 240 11.58 -6.47 6.11
CA ILE A 240 11.75 -7.86 6.56
C ILE A 240 11.36 -7.98 8.04
N PHE A 241 11.79 -7.04 8.88
CA PHE A 241 11.42 -6.98 10.28
C PHE A 241 9.90 -6.83 10.48
N THR A 242 9.24 -5.94 9.73
CA THR A 242 7.79 -5.78 9.76
C THR A 242 7.08 -7.06 9.32
N ILE A 243 7.52 -7.73 8.26
CA ILE A 243 6.96 -9.02 7.82
C ILE A 243 7.10 -10.07 8.92
N PHE A 244 8.28 -10.14 9.57
CA PHE A 244 8.51 -11.05 10.69
C PHE A 244 7.54 -10.78 11.85
N VAL A 245 7.40 -9.51 12.26
CA VAL A 245 6.48 -9.09 13.33
C VAL A 245 5.02 -9.39 12.97
N VAL A 246 4.59 -9.06 11.75
CA VAL A 246 3.22 -9.29 11.27
C VAL A 246 2.90 -10.79 11.23
N ASN A 247 3.80 -11.62 10.71
CA ASN A 247 3.60 -13.07 10.72
C ASN A 247 3.55 -13.62 12.15
N ARG A 248 4.43 -13.16 13.03
CA ARG A 248 4.42 -13.57 14.44
C ARG A 248 3.13 -13.16 15.14
N LEU A 249 2.61 -11.97 14.84
CA LEU A 249 1.35 -11.45 15.38
C LEU A 249 0.15 -12.26 14.87
N LYS A 250 0.09 -12.54 13.57
CA LYS A 250 -0.96 -13.37 12.94
C LYS A 250 -1.05 -14.76 13.58
N ASP A 251 0.11 -15.40 13.83
CA ASP A 251 0.16 -16.75 14.41
C ASP A 251 0.01 -16.75 15.94
N SER A 252 -0.02 -15.56 16.57
CA SER A 252 -0.22 -15.42 18.02
C SER A 252 -1.67 -15.72 18.45
N ARG A 253 -1.91 -15.80 19.76
CA ARG A 253 -3.28 -15.98 20.30
C ARG A 253 -4.18 -14.79 19.94
N ILE A 254 -3.65 -13.57 20.03
CA ILE A 254 -4.36 -12.32 19.73
C ILE A 254 -4.73 -12.26 18.24
N GLY A 255 -3.77 -12.51 17.35
CA GLY A 255 -4.02 -12.50 15.91
C GLY A 255 -5.05 -13.54 15.46
N ARG A 256 -5.02 -14.75 16.03
CA ARG A 256 -6.03 -15.78 15.77
C ARG A 256 -7.41 -15.40 16.31
N ALA A 257 -7.48 -14.71 17.46
CA ALA A 257 -8.73 -14.20 17.99
C ALA A 257 -9.34 -13.12 17.07
N TRP A 258 -8.53 -12.20 16.55
CA TRP A 258 -9.01 -11.18 15.60
C TRP A 258 -9.53 -11.78 14.30
N ILE A 259 -8.82 -12.77 13.75
CA ILE A 259 -9.29 -13.48 12.55
C ILE A 259 -10.62 -14.18 12.83
N ALA A 260 -10.78 -14.83 13.99
CA ALA A 260 -12.03 -15.50 14.36
C ALA A 260 -13.18 -14.49 14.54
N LEU A 261 -12.93 -13.37 15.22
CA LEU A 261 -13.91 -12.30 15.42
C LEU A 261 -14.38 -11.68 14.10
N ARG A 262 -13.49 -11.61 13.10
CA ARG A 262 -13.83 -11.14 11.76
C ARG A 262 -14.84 -12.05 11.06
N GLU A 263 -14.73 -13.37 11.23
CA GLU A 263 -15.58 -14.35 10.55
C GLU A 263 -16.97 -14.45 11.18
N ASP A 264 -17.04 -14.66 12.51
CA ASP A 264 -18.31 -14.63 13.25
C ASP A 264 -18.09 -14.14 14.68
N GLU A 265 -18.57 -12.93 14.90
CA GLU A 265 -18.36 -12.26 16.16
C GLU A 265 -19.30 -12.71 17.29
N VAL A 266 -20.49 -13.20 16.94
CA VAL A 266 -21.49 -13.67 17.91
C VAL A 266 -21.07 -15.05 18.41
N ALA A 267 -20.62 -15.92 17.51
CA ALA A 267 -20.07 -17.22 17.86
C ALA A 267 -18.81 -17.10 18.73
N CYS A 268 -17.89 -16.19 18.40
CA CYS A 268 -16.68 -15.98 19.21
C CYS A 268 -16.98 -15.52 20.63
N GLN A 269 -17.99 -14.67 20.81
CA GLN A 269 -18.45 -14.27 22.15
C GLN A 269 -19.07 -15.41 22.93
N ALA A 270 -19.89 -16.24 22.29
CA ALA A 270 -20.49 -17.41 22.93
C ALA A 270 -19.42 -18.41 23.41
N MET A 271 -18.26 -18.44 22.73
CA MET A 271 -17.07 -19.23 23.10
C MET A 271 -16.17 -18.55 24.16
N GLY A 272 -16.58 -17.40 24.70
CA GLY A 272 -15.89 -16.73 25.82
C GLY A 272 -14.71 -15.82 25.42
N ILE A 273 -14.57 -15.47 24.14
CA ILE A 273 -13.57 -14.49 23.70
C ILE A 273 -14.10 -13.08 24.01
N ASP A 274 -13.43 -12.41 24.96
CA ASP A 274 -13.80 -11.05 25.36
C ASP A 274 -13.33 -10.02 24.32
N ARG A 275 -14.29 -9.31 23.72
CA ARG A 275 -14.07 -8.31 22.68
C ARG A 275 -13.17 -7.14 23.08
N THR A 276 -13.06 -6.85 24.37
CA THR A 276 -12.35 -5.66 24.88
C THR A 276 -10.96 -5.96 25.41
N LYS A 277 -10.70 -7.22 25.77
CA LYS A 277 -9.43 -7.65 26.38
C LYS A 277 -8.51 -8.40 25.40
N THR A 278 -9.04 -8.87 24.28
CA THR A 278 -8.34 -9.66 23.26
C THR A 278 -8.25 -8.91 21.95
#